data_AF-A0A9P0BEX5-F1
#
_entry.id   AF-A0A9P0BEX5-F1
#
_cell.length_a   1.000
_cell.length_b   1.000
_cell.length_c   1.000
_cell.angle_alpha   90.00
_cell.angle_beta   90.00
_cell.angle_gamma   90.00
#
_symmetry.space_group_name_H-M   'P 1'
#
loop_
_entity.id
_entity.type
_entity.pdbx_description
1 polymer ?
#
loop_
_entity_poly.entity_id
_entity_poly.type
_entity_poly.pdbx_seq_one_letter_code
_entity_poly.pdbx_strand_id
1 'polypeptide(L)'
;MPCSAHTLNLTVNDSLKAIEGIQDILAKCRSIASRFKKSTVAMYVLKEEQANRNEPPLKIIQDVSNRWNSTYLMLEILLKIKDSLLVAITKLDDPPTFITQEENKIIMDLYETLEPFYDATEQLSGDQYVSSSLIISIITEAVEPSEPTSSISPNEPASNENYLNDNTEKLKSSPAVAKKKAF
;
A
#
# COMPACT_ATOMS: atom_id res chain seq x y z
N MET A 1 12.85 -1.16 -25.72
CA MET A 1 12.08 -2.34 -25.27
C MET A 1 10.96 -1.84 -24.37
N PRO A 2 9.67 -2.06 -24.69
CA PRO A 2 8.60 -1.73 -23.77
C PRO A 2 8.75 -2.57 -22.50
N CYS A 3 8.58 -1.94 -21.33
CA CYS A 3 8.62 -2.62 -20.04
C CYS A 3 7.44 -3.61 -19.97
N SER A 4 7.69 -4.86 -19.59
CA SER A 4 6.64 -5.90 -19.48
C SER A 4 5.47 -5.45 -18.60
N ALA A 5 5.74 -4.71 -17.52
CA ALA A 5 4.72 -4.11 -16.66
C ALA A 5 3.88 -3.03 -17.39
N HIS A 6 4.51 -2.25 -18.27
CA HIS A 6 3.81 -1.25 -19.07
C HIS A 6 2.90 -1.91 -20.12
N THR A 7 3.39 -2.94 -20.81
CA THR A 7 2.60 -3.73 -21.75
C THR A 7 1.39 -4.36 -21.06
N LEU A 8 1.59 -5.01 -19.90
CA LEU A 8 0.51 -5.60 -19.13
C LEU A 8 -0.53 -4.55 -18.70
N ASN A 9 -0.08 -3.39 -18.22
CA ASN A 9 -1.00 -2.30 -17.86
C ASN A 9 -1.84 -1.82 -19.05
N LEU A 10 -1.25 -1.68 -20.23
CA LEU A 10 -2.00 -1.31 -21.43
C LEU A 10 -3.00 -2.40 -21.84
N THR A 11 -2.55 -3.65 -21.91
CA THR A 11 -3.39 -4.79 -22.29
C THR A 11 -4.62 -4.91 -21.40
N VAL A 12 -4.46 -4.90 -20.07
CA VAL A 12 -5.59 -5.03 -19.15
C VAL A 12 -6.54 -3.83 -19.27
N ASN A 13 -6.03 -2.61 -19.31
CA ASN A 13 -6.87 -1.42 -19.46
C ASN A 13 -7.66 -1.42 -20.78
N ASP A 14 -7.05 -1.85 -21.88
CA ASP A 14 -7.71 -1.90 -23.18
C ASP A 14 -8.77 -3.01 -23.21
N SER A 15 -8.49 -4.17 -22.61
CA SER A 15 -9.48 -5.24 -22.44
C SER A 15 -10.69 -4.79 -21.62
N LEU A 16 -10.47 -4.10 -20.49
CA LEU A 16 -11.56 -3.57 -19.67
C LEU A 16 -12.45 -2.59 -20.45
N LYS A 17 -11.88 -1.80 -21.35
CA LYS A 17 -12.63 -0.85 -22.20
C LYS A 17 -13.36 -1.53 -23.36
N ALA A 18 -12.83 -2.65 -23.85
CA ALA A 18 -13.39 -3.36 -24.99
C ALA A 18 -14.65 -4.17 -24.65
N ILE A 19 -14.83 -4.55 -23.38
CA ILE A 19 -15.99 -5.34 -22.94
C ILE A 19 -17.17 -4.41 -22.66
N GLU A 20 -18.26 -4.62 -23.40
CA GLU A 20 -19.50 -3.87 -23.25
C GLU A 20 -20.12 -4.07 -21.86
N GLY A 21 -20.68 -3.01 -21.28
CA GLY A 21 -21.34 -3.02 -19.97
C GLY A 21 -20.40 -3.00 -18.75
N ILE A 22 -19.14 -3.46 -18.85
CA ILE A 22 -18.18 -3.39 -17.73
C ILE A 22 -17.91 -1.93 -17.33
N GLN A 23 -17.80 -1.02 -18.29
CA GLN A 23 -17.53 0.38 -17.99
C GLN A 23 -18.64 1.03 -17.15
N ASP A 24 -19.90 0.66 -17.37
CA ASP A 24 -21.04 1.17 -16.61
C ASP A 24 -21.04 0.63 -15.18
N ILE A 25 -20.72 -0.65 -15.01
CA ILE A 25 -20.58 -1.28 -13.68
C ILE A 25 -19.43 -0.63 -12.91
N LEU A 26 -18.28 -0.43 -13.55
CA LEU A 26 -17.14 0.26 -12.93
C LEU A 26 -17.47 1.71 -12.60
N ALA A 27 -18.24 2.42 -13.44
CA ALA A 27 -18.70 3.77 -13.16
C ALA A 27 -19.62 3.82 -11.93
N LYS A 28 -20.52 2.85 -11.76
CA LYS A 28 -21.33 2.71 -10.54
C LYS A 28 -20.47 2.47 -9.30
N CYS A 29 -19.51 1.54 -9.37
CA CYS A 29 -18.56 1.29 -8.29
C CYS A 29 -17.81 2.56 -7.86
N ARG A 30 -17.32 3.33 -8.85
CA ARG A 30 -16.65 4.63 -8.62
C ARG A 30 -17.58 5.66 -7.99
N SER A 31 -18.84 5.71 -8.40
CA SER A 31 -19.84 6.61 -7.84
C SER A 31 -20.06 6.34 -6.35
N ILE A 32 -20.22 5.07 -5.98
CA ILE A 32 -20.33 4.63 -4.58
C ILE A 32 -19.07 5.03 -3.81
N ALA A 33 -17.88 4.66 -4.31
CA ALA A 33 -16.61 5.00 -3.67
C ALA A 33 -16.45 6.52 -3.45
N SER A 34 -16.80 7.32 -4.46
CA SER A 34 -16.80 8.78 -4.42
C SER A 34 -17.76 9.32 -3.36
N ARG A 35 -18.96 8.76 -3.25
CA ARG A 35 -19.96 9.17 -2.25
C ARG A 35 -19.45 8.96 -0.83
N PHE A 36 -18.97 7.76 -0.51
CA PHE A 36 -18.46 7.44 0.82
C PHE A 36 -17.17 8.18 1.16
N LYS A 37 -16.31 8.46 0.16
CA LYS A 37 -15.12 9.29 0.36
C LYS A 37 -15.45 10.74 0.69
N LYS A 38 -16.48 11.31 0.05
CA LYS A 38 -16.87 12.73 0.22
C LYS A 38 -17.74 12.99 1.45
N SER A 39 -18.56 12.02 1.85
CA SER A 39 -19.51 12.18 2.94
C SER A 39 -18.97 11.57 4.24
N THR A 40 -18.68 12.43 5.21
CA THR A 40 -18.29 12.02 6.57
C THR A 40 -19.40 11.23 7.25
N VAL A 41 -20.67 11.58 7.01
CA VAL A 41 -21.84 10.86 7.53
C VAL A 41 -21.90 9.46 6.94
N ALA A 42 -21.77 9.31 5.62
CA ALA A 42 -21.82 8.00 4.98
C ALA A 42 -20.67 7.10 5.44
N MET A 43 -19.46 7.65 5.57
CA MET A 43 -18.31 6.94 6.10
C MET A 43 -18.48 6.55 7.57
N TYR A 44 -19.11 7.40 8.39
CA TYR A 44 -19.42 7.08 9.78
C TYR A 44 -20.39 5.90 9.88
N VAL A 45 -21.50 5.95 9.14
CA VAL A 45 -22.50 4.87 9.11
C VAL A 45 -21.86 3.56 8.63
N LEU A 46 -21.03 3.60 7.59
CA LEU A 46 -20.32 2.41 7.10
C LEU A 46 -19.43 1.78 8.19
N LYS A 47 -18.69 2.60 8.93
CA LYS A 47 -17.83 2.10 10.01
C LYS A 47 -18.63 1.50 11.16
N GLU A 48 -19.78 2.09 11.49
CA GLU A 48 -20.69 1.53 12.49
C GLU A 48 -21.20 0.16 12.05
N GLU A 49 -21.59 0.02 10.78
CA GLU A 49 -22.01 -1.28 10.22
C GLU A 49 -20.88 -2.31 10.17
N GLN A 50 -19.64 -1.90 9.89
CA GLN A 50 -18.48 -2.79 9.93
C GLN A 50 -18.22 -3.28 11.36
N ALA A 51 -18.26 -2.37 12.34
CA ALA A 51 -18.08 -2.71 13.75
C ALA A 51 -19.17 -3.68 14.24
N ASN A 52 -20.44 -3.44 13.87
CA ASN A 52 -21.56 -4.31 14.22
C ASN A 52 -21.42 -5.74 13.66
N ARG A 53 -20.67 -5.90 12.55
CA ARG A 53 -20.45 -7.19 11.87
C ARG A 53 -19.09 -7.82 12.19
N ASN A 54 -18.27 -7.19 13.03
CA ASN A 54 -16.87 -7.58 13.26
C ASN A 54 -16.04 -7.61 11.96
N GLU A 55 -16.39 -6.78 10.97
CA GLU A 55 -15.61 -6.60 9.77
C GLU A 55 -14.42 -5.66 10.06
N PRO A 56 -13.27 -5.84 9.38
CA PRO A 56 -12.19 -4.88 9.48
C PRO A 56 -12.67 -3.50 9.00
N PRO A 57 -12.20 -2.39 9.62
CA PRO A 57 -12.62 -1.03 9.28
C PRO A 57 -11.98 -0.59 7.95
N LEU A 58 -12.40 -1.21 6.86
CA LEU A 58 -11.93 -0.95 5.52
C LEU A 58 -12.58 0.32 4.99
N LYS A 59 -11.74 1.25 4.54
CA LYS A 59 -12.19 2.44 3.83
C LYS A 59 -12.27 2.13 2.35
N ILE A 60 -13.36 2.52 1.70
CA ILE A 60 -13.49 2.40 0.25
C ILE A 60 -12.39 3.24 -0.41
N ILE A 61 -11.59 2.60 -1.26
CA ILE A 61 -10.58 3.26 -2.08
C ILE A 61 -11.26 3.76 -3.35
N GLN A 62 -11.00 5.02 -3.72
CA GLN A 62 -11.44 5.54 -5.00
C GLN A 62 -10.48 5.06 -6.09
N ASP A 63 -11.03 4.43 -7.13
CA ASP A 63 -10.28 4.06 -8.32
C ASP A 63 -9.64 5.28 -9.01
N VAL A 64 -8.43 5.09 -9.51
CA VAL A 64 -7.71 6.00 -10.41
C VAL A 64 -7.73 5.34 -11.79
N SER A 65 -8.64 5.81 -12.65
CA SER A 65 -9.01 5.17 -13.93
C SER A 65 -7.87 4.91 -14.93
N ASN A 66 -6.67 5.44 -14.70
CA ASN A 66 -5.49 5.21 -15.54
C ASN A 66 -4.60 4.04 -15.07
N ARG A 67 -4.92 3.39 -13.94
CA ARG A 67 -4.22 2.21 -13.42
C ARG A 67 -5.23 1.14 -13.03
N TRP A 68 -5.26 0.06 -13.78
CA TRP A 68 -6.20 -1.02 -13.52
C TRP A 68 -5.97 -1.68 -12.14
N ASN A 69 -4.76 -1.58 -11.55
CA ASN A 69 -4.50 -2.01 -10.17
C ASN A 69 -5.42 -1.32 -9.15
N SER A 70 -5.71 -0.01 -9.30
CA SER A 70 -6.64 0.65 -8.39
C SER A 70 -8.08 0.21 -8.63
N THR A 71 -8.41 -0.20 -9.86
CA THR A 71 -9.70 -0.79 -10.17
C THR A 71 -9.84 -2.13 -9.45
N TYR A 72 -8.84 -3.02 -9.57
CA TYR A 72 -8.80 -4.30 -8.88
C TYR A 72 -8.98 -4.14 -7.35
N LEU A 73 -8.18 -3.27 -6.72
CA LEU A 73 -8.28 -3.01 -5.27
C LEU A 73 -9.62 -2.42 -4.85
N MET A 74 -10.23 -1.56 -5.68
CA MET A 74 -11.58 -1.04 -5.41
C MET A 74 -12.61 -2.18 -5.42
N LEU A 75 -12.56 -3.08 -6.41
CA LEU A 75 -13.47 -4.23 -6.49
C LEU A 75 -13.28 -5.17 -5.30
N GLU A 76 -12.03 -5.46 -4.93
CA GLU A 76 -11.70 -6.28 -3.76
C GLU A 76 -12.35 -5.73 -2.48
N ILE A 77 -12.18 -4.43 -2.22
CA ILE A 77 -12.73 -3.79 -1.02
C ILE A 77 -14.26 -3.81 -1.06
N LEU A 78 -14.86 -3.46 -2.19
CA LEU A 78 -16.32 -3.45 -2.33
C LEU A 78 -16.93 -4.84 -2.10
N LEU A 79 -16.28 -5.91 -2.55
CA LEU A 79 -16.69 -7.28 -2.29
C LEU A 79 -16.54 -7.64 -0.80
N LYS A 80 -15.43 -7.26 -0.16
CA LYS A 80 -15.16 -7.53 1.26
C LYS A 80 -16.17 -6.86 2.21
N ILE A 81 -16.61 -5.64 1.91
CA ILE A 81 -17.49 -4.86 2.79
C ILE A 81 -18.96 -4.85 2.32
N LYS A 82 -19.31 -5.71 1.35
CA LYS A 82 -20.58 -5.67 0.63
C LYS A 82 -21.79 -5.59 1.56
N ASP A 83 -21.80 -6.40 2.60
CA ASP A 83 -22.95 -6.51 3.50
C ASP A 83 -23.09 -5.27 4.39
N SER A 84 -21.99 -4.79 4.98
CA SER A 84 -21.97 -3.49 5.68
C SER A 84 -22.35 -2.34 4.76
N LEU A 85 -21.87 -2.35 3.52
CA LEU A 85 -22.12 -1.32 2.53
C LEU A 85 -23.59 -1.26 2.13
N LEU A 86 -24.23 -2.41 1.88
CA LEU A 86 -25.66 -2.48 1.55
C LEU A 86 -26.49 -1.89 2.68
N VAL A 87 -26.25 -2.29 3.93
CA VAL A 87 -27.00 -1.72 5.06
C VAL A 87 -26.71 -0.24 5.23
N ALA A 88 -25.45 0.18 5.12
CA ALA A 88 -25.07 1.59 5.23
C ALA A 88 -25.79 2.46 4.18
N ILE A 89 -25.89 1.99 2.92
CA ILE A 89 -26.63 2.69 1.85
C ILE A 89 -28.10 2.88 2.24
N THR A 90 -28.76 1.87 2.81
CA THR A 90 -30.19 1.99 3.22
C THR A 90 -30.44 2.99 4.34
N LYS A 91 -29.40 3.37 5.09
CA LYS A 91 -29.46 4.33 6.20
C LYS A 91 -29.16 5.78 5.76
N LEU A 92 -28.85 6.02 4.48
CA LEU A 92 -28.59 7.36 3.97
C LEU A 92 -29.88 8.00 3.43
N ASP A 93 -30.07 9.30 3.71
CA ASP A 93 -31.20 10.07 3.18
C ASP A 93 -31.17 10.21 1.65
N ASP A 94 -29.96 10.20 1.08
CA ASP A 94 -29.69 10.28 -0.36
C ASP A 94 -28.71 9.15 -0.73
N PRO A 95 -29.24 7.94 -0.97
CA PRO A 95 -28.45 6.73 -1.22
C PRO A 95 -27.86 6.75 -2.64
N PRO A 96 -26.58 6.35 -2.81
CA PRO A 96 -26.02 6.13 -4.14
C PRO A 96 -26.73 4.96 -4.85
N THR A 97 -26.62 4.92 -6.18
CA THR A 97 -27.16 3.80 -6.98
C THR A 97 -26.66 2.46 -6.47
N PHE A 98 -27.59 1.53 -6.24
CA PHE A 98 -27.28 0.20 -5.74
C PHE A 98 -26.68 -0.70 -6.84
N ILE A 99 -25.76 -1.58 -6.46
CA ILE A 99 -25.21 -2.64 -7.32
C ILE A 99 -26.19 -3.82 -7.28
N THR A 100 -26.77 -4.22 -8.41
CA THR A 100 -27.72 -5.34 -8.43
C THR A 100 -27.02 -6.68 -8.15
N GLN A 101 -27.79 -7.74 -7.90
CA GLN A 101 -27.19 -9.07 -7.70
C GLN A 101 -26.48 -9.56 -8.96
N GLU A 102 -27.00 -9.26 -10.15
CA GLU A 102 -26.38 -9.57 -11.44
C GLU A 102 -25.07 -8.81 -11.61
N GLU A 103 -25.06 -7.50 -11.33
CA GLU A 103 -23.84 -6.68 -11.40
C GLU A 103 -22.79 -7.14 -10.41
N ASN A 104 -23.21 -7.57 -9.21
CA ASN A 104 -22.30 -8.11 -8.21
C ASN A 104 -21.63 -9.40 -8.67
N LYS A 105 -22.33 -10.27 -9.42
CA LYS A 105 -21.72 -11.48 -9.99
C LYS A 105 -20.65 -11.10 -11.02
N ILE A 106 -20.95 -10.14 -11.89
CA ILE A 106 -19.99 -9.63 -12.87
C ILE A 106 -18.77 -9.01 -12.18
N ILE A 107 -18.96 -8.28 -11.08
CA ILE A 107 -17.85 -7.73 -10.27
C ILE A 107 -16.97 -8.84 -9.70
N MET A 108 -17.57 -9.92 -9.20
CA MET A 108 -16.85 -11.07 -8.67
C MET A 108 -16.05 -11.77 -9.76
N ASP A 109 -16.69 -12.08 -10.90
CA ASP A 109 -16.03 -12.70 -12.06
C ASP A 109 -14.86 -11.83 -12.56
N LEU A 110 -15.06 -10.51 -12.59
CA LEU A 110 -14.03 -9.55 -12.99
C LEU A 110 -12.87 -9.51 -12.00
N TYR A 111 -13.16 -9.49 -10.70
CA TYR A 111 -12.15 -9.53 -9.64
C TYR A 111 -11.28 -10.79 -9.74
N GLU A 112 -11.88 -11.96 -9.86
CA GLU A 112 -11.17 -13.24 -10.00
C GLU A 112 -10.35 -13.31 -11.30
N THR A 113 -10.89 -12.77 -12.40
CA THR A 113 -10.19 -12.73 -13.69
C THR A 113 -8.96 -11.82 -13.64
N LEU A 114 -9.02 -10.72 -12.87
CA LEU A 114 -7.94 -9.74 -12.77
C LEU A 114 -6.85 -10.13 -11.76
N GLU A 115 -7.15 -10.99 -10.79
CA GLU A 115 -6.23 -11.45 -9.74
C GLU A 115 -4.87 -11.95 -10.27
N PRO A 116 -4.77 -12.88 -11.24
CA PRO A 116 -3.47 -13.36 -11.72
C PRO A 116 -2.63 -12.26 -12.39
N PHE A 117 -3.28 -11.28 -13.02
CA PHE A 117 -2.57 -10.13 -13.57
C PHE A 117 -2.05 -9.22 -12.45
N TYR A 118 -2.77 -9.15 -11.33
CA TYR A 118 -2.43 -8.28 -10.20
C TYR A 118 -1.20 -8.82 -9.52
N ASP A 119 -1.19 -10.11 -9.23
CA ASP A 119 -0.03 -10.81 -8.70
C ASP A 119 1.18 -10.71 -9.63
N ALA A 120 0.99 -10.88 -10.95
CA ALA A 120 2.07 -10.73 -11.92
C ALA A 120 2.63 -9.30 -11.93
N THR A 121 1.77 -8.29 -11.79
CA THR A 121 2.19 -6.89 -11.78
C THR A 121 2.86 -6.50 -10.48
N GLU A 122 2.40 -7.01 -9.34
CA GLU A 122 3.05 -6.80 -8.04
C GLU A 122 4.43 -7.46 -8.01
N GLN A 123 4.59 -8.66 -8.60
CA GLN A 123 5.91 -9.29 -8.75
C GLN A 123 6.85 -8.48 -9.66
N LEU A 124 6.38 -8.10 -10.85
CA LEU A 124 7.16 -7.31 -11.80
C LEU A 124 7.48 -5.90 -11.27
N SER A 125 6.58 -5.32 -10.49
CA SER A 125 6.79 -4.02 -9.84
C SER A 125 7.69 -4.17 -8.62
N GLY A 126 7.61 -5.26 -7.87
CA GLY A 126 8.44 -5.58 -6.71
C GLY A 126 9.93 -5.63 -7.05
N ASP A 127 10.26 -6.19 -8.22
CA ASP A 127 11.62 -6.17 -8.78
C ASP A 127 12.04 -4.77 -9.27
N GLN A 128 11.07 -3.88 -9.50
CA GLN A 128 11.27 -2.47 -9.90
C GLN A 128 11.16 -1.49 -8.70
N TYR A 129 10.78 -1.97 -7.51
CA TYR A 129 10.44 -1.15 -6.33
C TYR A 129 11.66 -0.73 -5.49
N VAL A 130 12.87 -0.83 -6.04
CA VAL A 130 14.01 0.00 -5.60
C VAL A 130 14.14 1.21 -6.53
N SER A 131 13.08 2.01 -6.63
CA SER A 131 13.05 3.39 -7.16
C SER A 131 11.58 3.75 -7.38
N SER A 132 10.92 4.51 -6.52
CA SER A 132 10.95 5.97 -6.66
C SER A 132 10.50 6.70 -5.38
N SER A 133 9.92 5.99 -4.40
CA SER A 133 9.47 6.59 -3.13
C SER A 133 10.56 6.63 -2.04
N LEU A 134 11.53 5.71 -2.09
CA LEU A 134 12.72 5.77 -1.20
C LEU A 134 13.68 6.91 -1.57
N ILE A 135 13.72 7.33 -2.83
CA ILE A 135 14.57 8.44 -3.29
C ILE A 135 14.07 9.79 -2.75
N ILE A 136 12.74 9.99 -2.63
CA ILE A 136 12.20 11.24 -2.07
C ILE A 136 12.34 11.30 -0.55
N SER A 137 12.20 10.18 0.17
CA SER A 137 12.42 10.18 1.62
C SER A 137 13.90 10.28 2.01
N ILE A 138 14.83 9.72 1.22
CA ILE A 138 16.28 9.80 1.52
C ILE A 138 16.89 11.16 1.10
N ILE A 139 16.41 11.77 0.01
CA ILE A 139 16.95 13.08 -0.42
C ILE A 139 16.44 14.24 0.44
N THR A 140 15.26 14.12 1.04
CA THR A 140 14.71 15.21 1.89
C THR A 140 15.40 15.29 3.26
N GLU A 141 16.06 14.22 3.73
CA GLU A 141 16.87 14.25 4.96
C GLU A 141 18.31 14.74 4.74
N ALA A 142 18.73 14.96 3.49
CA ALA A 142 20.07 15.45 3.15
C ALA A 142 20.13 16.94 2.72
N VAL A 143 19.02 17.69 2.83
CA VAL A 143 18.98 19.13 2.54
C VAL A 143 18.32 19.89 3.68
N GLU A 144 18.96 19.86 4.85
CA GLU A 144 18.93 21.03 5.73
C GLU A 144 20.16 21.91 5.41
N PRO A 145 19.97 23.22 5.20
CA PRO A 145 21.06 24.13 4.87
C PRO A 145 21.82 24.56 6.13
N SER A 146 23.12 24.26 6.18
CA SER A 146 24.06 25.01 7.03
C SER A 146 25.32 25.34 6.23
N GLU A 147 25.37 26.53 5.65
CA GLU A 147 26.63 27.17 5.25
C GLU A 147 27.34 27.80 6.49
N PRO A 148 28.54 28.40 6.34
CA PRO A 148 29.83 27.79 6.04
C PRO A 148 30.88 28.21 7.11
N THR A 149 32.07 27.61 7.14
CA THR A 149 33.38 28.33 7.19
C THR A 149 34.58 27.44 7.54
N SER A 150 35.59 27.52 6.65
CA SER A 150 37.04 27.39 6.87
C SER A 150 37.62 26.04 7.32
N SER A 151 38.79 25.55 6.91
CA SER A 151 39.70 25.69 5.77
C SER A 151 40.93 24.84 6.15
N ILE A 152 41.67 24.30 5.16
CA ILE A 152 43.08 23.85 5.20
C ILE A 152 43.33 22.31 5.36
N SER A 153 43.65 21.69 4.22
CA SER A 153 44.52 20.50 4.01
C SER A 153 46.00 20.89 4.25
N PRO A 154 47.06 20.03 4.26
CA PRO A 154 47.17 18.60 3.90
C PRO A 154 48.12 17.75 4.80
N ASN A 155 48.13 16.42 4.60
CA ASN A 155 49.31 15.58 4.24
C ASN A 155 49.23 14.13 4.75
N GLU A 156 49.46 13.20 3.80
CA GLU A 156 50.07 11.85 3.93
C GLU A 156 51.40 11.86 4.74
N PRO A 157 51.99 10.73 5.18
CA PRO A 157 52.06 9.44 4.45
C PRO A 157 51.99 8.14 5.27
N ALA A 158 51.96 7.04 4.51
CA ALA A 158 52.17 5.66 4.93
C ALA A 158 53.59 5.36 5.44
N SER A 159 53.69 4.35 6.33
CA SER A 159 54.85 3.52 6.78
C SER A 159 54.63 3.27 8.29
N ASN A 160 54.87 2.12 8.92
CA ASN A 160 55.49 0.84 8.59
C ASN A 160 55.26 -0.10 9.81
N GLU A 161 55.43 -1.38 9.54
CA GLU A 161 55.59 -2.55 10.42
C GLU A 161 56.01 -2.29 11.88
N ASN A 162 55.40 -3.02 12.83
CA ASN A 162 56.18 -3.84 13.78
C ASN A 162 55.36 -4.93 14.50
N TYR A 163 55.94 -6.12 14.36
CA TYR A 163 55.77 -7.42 14.99
C TYR A 163 55.37 -7.47 16.49
N LEU A 164 54.45 -8.41 16.76
CA LEU A 164 54.56 -9.52 17.73
C LEU A 164 55.01 -9.23 19.19
N ASN A 165 54.11 -9.51 20.15
CA ASN A 165 54.36 -10.28 21.38
C ASN A 165 53.02 -10.39 22.15
N ASP A 166 52.38 -11.57 22.21
CA ASP A 166 52.66 -12.74 23.06
C ASP A 166 52.22 -12.57 24.53
N ASN A 167 51.05 -13.17 24.81
CA ASN A 167 50.59 -13.93 25.99
C ASN A 167 50.67 -13.40 27.44
N THR A 168 49.80 -14.05 28.23
CA THR A 168 49.64 -14.07 29.71
C THR A 168 48.71 -12.98 30.27
N GLU A 169 47.76 -13.21 31.18
CA GLU A 169 47.35 -14.39 31.93
C GLU A 169 45.96 -14.13 32.59
N LYS A 170 45.15 -15.19 32.69
CA LYS A 170 44.25 -15.56 33.81
C LYS A 170 43.23 -14.56 34.41
N LEU A 171 41.96 -14.94 34.20
CA LEU A 171 40.96 -15.31 35.23
C LEU A 171 41.11 -14.72 36.66
N LYS A 172 40.14 -13.89 37.05
CA LYS A 172 39.50 -13.82 38.39
C LYS A 172 38.06 -13.31 38.20
N SER A 173 37.06 -14.20 38.29
CA SER A 173 36.23 -14.47 39.48
C SER A 173 34.94 -13.63 39.54
N SER A 174 33.82 -14.29 39.21
CA SER A 174 32.44 -14.05 39.70
C SER A 174 32.43 -13.92 41.25
N PRO A 175 31.43 -13.31 41.95
CA PRO A 175 30.01 -13.64 41.79
C PRO A 175 28.94 -12.54 42.03
N ALA A 176 27.84 -12.70 41.28
CA ALA A 176 26.43 -12.79 41.71
C ALA A 176 25.70 -11.69 42.53
N VAL A 177 24.37 -11.71 42.31
CA VAL A 177 23.26 -11.24 43.17
C VAL A 177 22.91 -9.74 42.99
N ALA A 178 21.68 -9.27 42.76
CA ALA A 178 20.34 -9.83 42.92
C ALA A 178 19.29 -9.13 42.03
N LYS A 179 18.25 -9.92 41.75
CA LYS A 179 16.89 -9.57 41.33
C LYS A 179 16.22 -8.48 42.19
N LYS A 180 15.43 -7.60 41.55
CA LYS A 180 14.21 -6.88 42.00
C LYS A 180 13.58 -6.34 40.69
N LYS A 181 12.28 -6.29 40.39
CA LYS A 181 10.97 -6.46 41.03
C LYS A 181 9.99 -6.60 39.83
N ALA A 182 8.91 -7.38 39.87
CA ALA A 182 7.59 -7.00 40.42
C ALA A 182 7.07 -5.68 39.81
N PHE A 183 5.87 -5.56 39.26
CA PHE A 183 4.58 -6.20 39.50
C PHE A 183 3.76 -6.12 38.21
#